data_AF-A0A8J5SZA7-F1
#
_entry.id   AF-A0A8J5SZA7-F1
#
_cell.length_a   1.000
_cell.length_b   1.000
_cell.length_c   1.000
_cell.angle_alpha   90.00
_cell.angle_beta   90.00
_cell.angle_gamma   90.00
#
_symmetry.space_group_name_H-M   'P 1'
#
loop_
_entity.id
_entity.type
_entity.pdbx_description
1 polymer ?
#
loop_
_entity_poly.entity_id
_entity_poly.type
_entity_poly.pdbx_seq_one_letter_code
_entity_poly.pdbx_strand_id
1 'polypeptide(L)'
;MNKQHSITGSSPGQLLVQIKNACRCHDARIAGENASLILTYTSSFSRIRSNLLTAERMRPSHFTYQRMGADFFSPEHWPLFMEFVRSVVCGEWDDDELADEERDMASSSSNANVREMQAV
;
A
#
# COMPACT_ATOMS: atom_id res chain seq x y z
N MET A 1 -25.46 -0.90 3.19
CA MET A 1 -26.02 0.38 2.70
C MET A 1 -25.21 1.52 3.31
N ASN A 2 -24.20 2.02 2.58
CA ASN A 2 -23.28 3.04 3.09
C ASN A 2 -23.89 4.44 2.93
N LYS A 3 -24.29 5.04 4.05
CA LYS A 3 -24.77 6.43 4.07
C LYS A 3 -23.56 7.36 4.11
N GLN A 4 -23.00 7.69 2.95
CA GLN A 4 -22.35 8.99 2.82
C GLN A 4 -23.44 10.04 3.00
N HIS A 5 -23.37 10.84 4.07
CA HIS A 5 -24.17 12.06 4.13
C HIS A 5 -23.72 12.92 2.95
N SER A 6 -24.60 13.04 1.94
CA SER A 6 -24.46 14.01 0.86
C SER A 6 -24.46 15.40 1.49
N ILE A 7 -23.27 15.91 1.83
CA ILE A 7 -23.10 17.33 2.09
C ILE A 7 -23.37 18.00 0.75
N THR A 8 -24.52 18.67 0.65
CA THR A 8 -25.00 19.32 -0.56
C THR A 8 -23.90 20.24 -1.10
N GLY A 9 -23.43 19.99 -2.34
CA GLY A 9 -22.36 20.76 -2.98
C GLY A 9 -20.94 20.20 -2.84
N SER A 10 -20.73 19.07 -2.16
CA SER A 10 -19.40 18.44 -2.07
C SER A 10 -19.07 17.61 -3.32
N SER A 11 -17.92 17.88 -3.96
CA SER A 11 -17.42 17.12 -5.11
C SER A 11 -15.90 16.89 -5.06
N PRO A 12 -15.40 16.09 -4.10
CA PRO A 12 -13.96 15.90 -3.89
C PRO A 12 -13.26 15.26 -5.09
N GLY A 13 -13.97 14.47 -5.90
CA GLY A 13 -13.43 13.90 -7.14
C GLY A 13 -13.16 14.96 -8.21
N GLN A 14 -14.13 15.86 -8.45
CA GLN A 14 -13.95 16.94 -9.43
C GLN A 14 -12.88 17.94 -8.97
N LEU A 15 -12.85 18.26 -7.68
CA LEU A 15 -11.82 19.12 -7.10
C LEU A 15 -10.42 18.54 -7.33
N LEU A 16 -10.23 17.24 -7.09
CA LEU A 16 -8.92 16.59 -7.30
C LEU A 16 -8.48 16.64 -8.76
N VAL A 17 -9.41 16.44 -9.71
CA VAL A 17 -9.13 16.56 -11.15
C VAL A 17 -8.71 17.98 -11.52
N GLN A 18 -9.39 18.99 -10.98
CA GLN A 18 -9.04 20.40 -11.21
C GLN A 18 -7.63 20.72 -10.69
N ILE A 19 -7.31 20.27 -9.46
CA ILE A 19 -5.98 20.47 -8.87
C ILE A 19 -4.89 19.78 -9.72
N LYS A 20 -5.09 18.51 -10.08
CA LYS A 20 -4.13 17.76 -10.93
C LYS A 20 -3.88 18.46 -12.26
N ASN A 21 -4.94 18.96 -12.90
CA ASN A 21 -4.83 19.66 -14.17
C ASN A 21 -4.10 21.00 -14.05
N ALA A 22 -4.40 21.78 -13.00
CA ALA A 22 -3.73 23.06 -12.76
C ALA A 22 -2.23 22.87 -12.49
N CYS A 23 -1.86 21.92 -11.61
CA CYS A 23 -0.46 21.60 -11.34
C CYS A 23 0.28 21.17 -12.61
N ARG A 24 -0.34 20.33 -13.44
CA ARG A 24 0.21 19.91 -14.73
C ARG A 24 0.47 21.08 -15.69
N CYS A 25 -0.44 22.05 -15.76
CA CYS A 25 -0.27 23.24 -16.61
C CYS A 25 0.91 24.12 -16.20
N HIS A 26 1.33 24.04 -14.93
CA HIS A 26 2.41 24.84 -14.35
C HIS A 26 3.67 24.02 -14.04
N ASP A 27 3.76 22.78 -14.53
CA ASP A 27 4.86 21.84 -14.22
C ASP A 27 5.12 21.67 -12.70
N ALA A 28 4.06 21.81 -11.91
CA ALA A 28 4.14 21.68 -10.45
C ALA A 28 3.96 20.21 -10.04
N ARG A 29 4.85 19.75 -9.16
CA ARG A 29 4.75 18.40 -8.57
C ARG A 29 3.65 18.37 -7.51
N ILE A 30 2.99 17.22 -7.41
CA ILE A 30 1.90 16.98 -6.45
C ILE A 30 2.38 16.02 -5.35
N ALA A 31 1.97 16.26 -4.12
CA ALA A 31 1.97 15.30 -3.02
C ALA A 31 0.56 15.25 -2.41
N GLY A 32 0.22 14.19 -1.67
CA GLY A 32 -1.13 14.05 -1.12
C GLY A 32 -1.21 13.27 0.18
N GLU A 33 -2.38 13.37 0.81
CA GLU A 33 -2.74 12.68 2.05
C GLU A 33 -4.24 12.34 2.06
N ASN A 34 -4.67 11.43 2.94
CA ASN A 34 -6.10 11.16 3.15
C ASN A 34 -6.70 12.17 4.15
N ALA A 35 -7.92 12.64 3.84
CA ALA A 35 -8.58 13.69 4.64
C ALA A 35 -9.20 13.21 5.96
N SER A 36 -9.51 11.91 6.10
CA SER A 36 -10.07 11.34 7.33
C SER A 36 -9.59 9.90 7.50
N LEU A 37 -9.39 9.49 8.76
CA LEU A 37 -9.23 8.10 9.19
C LEU A 37 -10.58 7.37 9.30
N ILE A 38 -11.64 8.13 9.57
CA ILE A 38 -12.97 7.62 9.89
C ILE A 38 -13.79 7.66 8.60
N LEU A 39 -13.90 6.51 7.92
CA LEU A 39 -15.14 5.95 7.36
C LEU A 39 -14.83 4.72 6.48
N THR A 40 -15.27 3.55 6.95
CA THR A 40 -15.42 2.29 6.18
C THR A 40 -14.16 1.81 5.44
N TYR A 41 -13.30 1.17 6.22
CA TYR A 41 -11.94 0.66 6.01
C TYR A 41 -11.57 -0.01 4.68
N THR A 42 -12.52 -0.38 3.82
CA THR A 42 -12.22 -1.05 2.53
C THR A 42 -12.41 -0.13 1.32
N SER A 43 -13.34 0.83 1.39
CA SER A 43 -13.63 1.71 0.25
C SER A 43 -12.61 2.84 0.07
N SER A 44 -11.88 3.19 1.13
CA SER A 44 -10.87 4.25 1.12
C SER A 44 -9.59 3.82 0.42
N PHE A 45 -9.08 2.61 0.67
CA PHE A 45 -7.83 2.14 0.07
C PHE A 45 -7.92 2.01 -1.45
N SER A 46 -8.99 1.43 -2.00
CA SER A 46 -9.18 1.32 -3.45
C SER A 46 -9.23 2.69 -4.13
N ARG A 47 -9.84 3.68 -3.46
CA ARG A 47 -9.92 5.06 -3.96
C ARG A 47 -8.58 5.80 -3.83
N ILE A 48 -7.82 5.57 -2.77
CA ILE A 48 -6.46 6.11 -2.65
C ILE A 48 -5.58 5.50 -3.75
N ARG A 49 -5.60 4.16 -3.90
CA ARG A 49 -4.85 3.44 -4.93
C ARG A 49 -5.14 3.98 -6.34
N SER A 50 -6.40 4.15 -6.73
CA SER A 50 -6.74 4.69 -8.07
C SER A 50 -6.24 6.12 -8.28
N ASN A 51 -6.16 6.93 -7.22
CA ASN A 51 -5.61 8.28 -7.30
C ASN A 51 -4.08 8.30 -7.40
N LEU A 52 -3.40 7.28 -6.87
CA LEU A 52 -1.94 7.10 -6.93
C LEU A 52 -1.49 6.46 -8.25
N LEU A 53 -2.23 5.50 -8.78
CA LEU A 53 -1.94 4.79 -10.04
C LEU A 53 -2.50 5.50 -11.28
N THR A 54 -2.81 6.79 -11.15
CA THR A 54 -3.18 7.67 -12.26
C THR A 54 -1.99 7.85 -13.23
N ALA A 55 -2.25 8.24 -14.48
CA ALA A 55 -1.23 8.53 -15.50
C ALA A 55 -0.03 9.34 -14.94
N GLU A 56 1.18 9.02 -15.41
CA GLU A 56 2.46 9.48 -14.83
C GLU A 56 2.53 11.00 -14.55
N ARG A 57 2.05 11.83 -15.48
CA ARG A 57 2.04 13.30 -15.33
C ARG A 57 1.07 13.84 -14.27
N MET A 58 0.17 12.99 -13.80
CA MET A 58 -0.86 13.30 -12.81
C MET A 58 -0.69 12.45 -11.53
N ARG A 59 0.38 11.63 -11.47
CA ARG A 59 0.75 10.81 -10.33
C ARG A 59 1.38 11.69 -9.25
N PRO A 60 0.88 11.64 -8.01
CA PRO A 60 1.56 12.29 -6.90
C PRO A 60 2.96 11.71 -6.73
N SER A 61 3.94 12.57 -6.53
CA SER A 61 5.32 12.19 -6.23
C SER A 61 5.46 11.47 -4.89
N HIS A 62 4.62 11.84 -3.92
CA HIS A 62 4.60 11.28 -2.57
C HIS A 62 3.17 11.23 -2.07
N PHE A 63 2.88 10.23 -1.23
CA PHE A 63 1.62 10.14 -0.51
C PHE A 63 1.89 9.80 0.96
N THR A 64 1.28 10.55 1.85
CA THR A 64 1.38 10.35 3.30
C THR A 64 0.05 9.85 3.82
N TYR A 65 0.01 8.62 4.33
CA TYR A 65 -1.16 8.10 5.01
C TYR A 65 -1.23 8.67 6.43
N GLN A 66 -2.28 9.44 6.73
CA GLN A 66 -2.55 9.99 8.05
C GLN A 66 -3.63 9.15 8.77
N ARG A 67 -3.47 8.78 10.03
CA ARG A 67 -2.32 8.93 10.96
C ARG A 67 -2.10 7.60 11.68
N MET A 68 -0.85 7.29 11.99
CA MET A 68 -0.52 6.19 12.90
C MET A 68 -1.11 6.46 14.29
N GLY A 69 -1.78 5.46 14.85
CA GLY A 69 -2.45 5.51 16.14
C GLY A 69 -2.86 4.11 16.60
N ALA A 70 -3.47 3.99 17.77
CA ALA A 70 -3.88 2.68 18.29
C ALA A 70 -4.77 1.91 17.30
N ASP A 71 -5.77 2.59 16.72
CA ASP A 71 -6.69 2.00 15.74
C ASP A 71 -6.00 1.61 14.42
N PHE A 72 -4.92 2.29 14.05
CA PHE A 72 -4.17 1.97 12.83
C PHE A 72 -3.47 0.60 12.93
N PHE A 73 -2.96 0.28 14.12
CA PHE A 73 -2.31 -0.99 14.41
C PHE A 73 -3.29 -2.06 14.92
N SER A 74 -4.60 -1.82 14.81
CA SER A 74 -5.59 -2.81 15.22
C SER A 74 -5.49 -4.06 14.33
N PRO A 75 -5.81 -5.26 14.85
CA PRO A 75 -5.82 -6.49 14.06
C PRO A 75 -6.75 -6.43 12.83
N GLU A 76 -7.78 -5.58 12.87
CA GLU A 76 -8.73 -5.39 11.78
C GLU A 76 -8.19 -4.46 10.69
N HIS A 77 -7.35 -3.47 11.05
CA HIS A 77 -6.87 -2.45 10.12
C HIS A 77 -5.50 -2.79 9.50
N TRP A 78 -4.55 -3.23 10.32
CA TRP A 78 -3.16 -3.38 9.90
C TRP A 78 -2.97 -4.32 8.69
N PRO A 79 -3.63 -5.50 8.61
CA PRO A 79 -3.52 -6.36 7.43
C PRO A 79 -4.02 -5.69 6.15
N LEU A 80 -5.11 -4.93 6.21
CA LEU A 80 -5.68 -4.21 5.07
C LEU A 80 -4.75 -3.09 4.59
N PHE A 81 -4.12 -2.38 5.52
CA PHE A 81 -3.12 -1.38 5.19
C PHE A 81 -1.90 -2.01 4.51
N MET A 82 -1.42 -3.15 4.99
CA MET A 82 -0.29 -3.86 4.38
C MET A 82 -0.61 -4.35 2.97
N GLU A 83 -1.82 -4.89 2.76
CA GLU A 83 -2.31 -5.25 1.41
C GLU A 83 -2.37 -4.04 0.49
N PHE A 84 -2.89 -2.91 0.98
CA PHE A 84 -2.90 -1.65 0.24
C PHE A 84 -1.48 -1.21 -0.15
N VAL A 85 -0.52 -1.22 0.78
CA VAL A 85 0.87 -0.83 0.51
C VAL A 85 1.48 -1.74 -0.55
N ARG A 86 1.31 -3.07 -0.44
CA ARG A 86 1.74 -4.01 -1.49
C ARG A 86 1.12 -3.61 -2.83
N SER A 87 -0.19 -3.44 -2.90
CA SER A 87 -0.88 -3.12 -4.17
C SER A 87 -0.42 -1.81 -4.87
N VAL A 88 0.26 -0.90 -4.14
CA VAL A 88 0.75 0.39 -4.66
C VAL A 88 2.25 0.36 -4.94
N VAL A 89 3.05 -0.25 -4.07
CA VAL A 89 4.52 -0.26 -4.16
C VAL A 89 5.02 -1.42 -5.01
N CYS A 90 4.39 -2.57 -4.85
CA CYS A 90 4.83 -3.85 -5.40
C CYS A 90 4.32 -4.11 -6.83
N GLY A 91 3.27 -3.40 -7.28
CA GLY A 91 2.63 -3.70 -8.56
C GLY A 91 1.79 -4.99 -8.51
N GLU A 92 1.37 -5.51 -9.67
CA GLU A 92 0.97 -6.92 -9.77
C GLU A 92 2.26 -7.73 -9.65
N TRP A 93 2.45 -8.42 -8.53
CA TRP A 93 3.47 -9.44 -8.46
C TRP A 93 3.04 -10.54 -9.42
N ASP A 94 3.82 -10.77 -10.47
CA ASP A 94 3.76 -12.05 -11.16
C ASP A 94 4.10 -13.09 -10.07
N ASP A 95 3.12 -13.93 -9.71
CA ASP A 95 3.17 -14.95 -8.65
C ASP A 95 4.32 -15.98 -8.82
N ASP A 96 5.11 -15.86 -9.88
CA ASP A 96 6.16 -16.80 -10.27
C ASP A 96 7.45 -16.65 -9.44
N GLU A 97 7.68 -15.54 -8.75
CA GLU A 97 8.95 -15.29 -8.02
C GLU A 97 8.93 -15.80 -6.55
N LEU A 98 7.77 -16.20 -6.03
CA LEU A 98 7.64 -16.78 -4.68
C LEU A 98 8.09 -18.25 -4.58
N ALA A 99 8.48 -18.88 -5.70
CA ALA A 99 8.91 -20.27 -5.73
C ALA A 99 10.40 -20.49 -5.41
N ASP A 100 11.20 -19.42 -5.32
CA ASP A 100 12.67 -19.53 -5.14
C ASP A 100 13.10 -19.42 -3.67
N GLU A 101 12.39 -18.67 -2.81
CA GLU A 101 12.78 -18.54 -1.39
C GLU A 101 12.52 -19.82 -0.56
N GLU A 102 11.59 -20.69 -0.99
CA GLU A 102 11.31 -21.97 -0.31
C GLU A 102 12.31 -23.08 -0.68
N ARG A 103 13.03 -22.96 -1.81
CA ARG A 103 14.02 -23.96 -2.25
C ARG A 103 15.38 -23.82 -1.57
N ASP A 104 15.76 -22.60 -1.16
CA ASP A 104 17.05 -22.36 -0.52
C ASP A 104 17.11 -22.78 0.96
N MET A 105 15.95 -22.87 1.63
CA MET A 105 15.88 -23.43 2.99
C MET A 105 15.91 -24.97 3.02
N ALA A 106 15.55 -25.64 1.92
CA ALA A 106 15.56 -27.10 1.83
C ALA A 106 16.93 -27.68 1.44
N SER A 107 17.80 -26.89 0.81
CA SER A 107 19.13 -27.34 0.34
C SER A 107 20.22 -27.34 1.42
N SER A 108 19.98 -26.71 2.58
CA SER A 108 20.95 -26.65 3.69
C SER A 108 20.98 -27.89 4.59
N SER A 109 20.10 -28.90 4.36
CA SER A 109 20.11 -30.16 5.11
C SER A 109 20.71 -31.30 4.29
N SER A 110 22.02 -31.27 4.04
CA SER A 110 22.76 -32.53 3.82
C SER A 110 24.25 -32.45 4.20
N ASN A 111 24.58 -33.33 5.15
CA ASN A 111 25.90 -33.94 5.41
C ASN A 111 27.01 -33.13 6.09
N ALA A 112 27.13 -33.34 7.39
CA ALA A 112 28.44 -33.42 8.06
C ALA A 112 28.42 -34.57 9.09
N ASN A 113 28.64 -35.79 8.63
CA ASN A 113 29.18 -36.86 9.47
C ASN A 113 30.69 -36.65 9.65
N VAL A 114 31.23 -37.29 10.70
CA VAL A 114 32.65 -37.47 11.07
C VAL A 114 33.14 -36.35 12.02
N ARG A 115 33.45 -36.58 13.31
CA ARG A 115 34.33 -37.62 13.87
C ARG A 115 34.19 -37.72 15.40
N GLU A 116 34.26 -38.95 15.89
CA GLU A 116 34.33 -39.39 17.29
C GLU A 116 35.65 -38.94 17.97
N MET A 117 35.56 -38.47 19.23
CA MET A 117 36.72 -38.33 20.13
C MET A 117 36.30 -38.84 21.52
N GLN A 118 36.94 -39.92 21.97
CA GLN A 118 36.80 -40.47 23.32
C GLN A 118 37.51 -39.59 24.36
N ALA A 119 36.94 -39.55 25.56
CA ALA A 119 37.50 -38.93 26.75
C ALA A 119 38.47 -39.87 27.49
N VAL A 120 39.39 -39.27 28.26
CA VAL A 120 40.26 -39.95 29.24
C VAL A 120 39.57 -39.92 30.61
#